data_AF-A0A7K2WVM6-F1
#
_entry.id   AF-A0A7K2WVM6-F1
#
_cell.length_a   1.000
_cell.length_b   1.000
_cell.length_c   1.000
_cell.angle_alpha   90.00
_cell.angle_beta   90.00
_cell.angle_gamma   90.00
#
_symmetry.space_group_name_H-M   'P 1'
#
loop_
_entity.id
_entity.type
_entity.pdbx_description
1 polymer ?
#
loop_
_entity_poly.entity_id
_entity_poly.type
_entity_poly.pdbx_seq_one_letter_code
_entity_poly.pdbx_strand_id
1 'polypeptide(L)'
;RVAVLLTVADHGPGADAFAGLPALRLGPLDDDAADALLEDLTERQLHASVREELRREGAGNPRLLTALAGHLSAAQLSGHQPLPQPLPGGEDLLDAYAACLDTLPADTRALLLFAAAAAEHEPDGAGADSVLLLSAGRSAGIRPGRLAPAEHAGVVRSGGGRVRFTHPLLRTAVLRTAPPARRRAVHRTLAAVLDGPHQALPRLVQAACAAPGP
;
A
#
# COMPACT_ATOMS: atom_id res chain seq x y z
N ARG A 1 -31.58 -23.66 16.17
CA ARG A 1 -31.15 -22.95 14.95
C ARG A 1 -29.62 -22.90 14.97
N VAL A 2 -28.96 -23.35 13.90
CA VAL A 2 -27.49 -23.29 13.78
C VAL A 2 -27.18 -22.23 12.73
N ALA A 3 -26.32 -21.27 13.06
CA ALA A 3 -25.75 -20.32 12.12
C ALA A 3 -24.26 -20.67 11.95
N VAL A 4 -23.74 -20.54 10.73
CA VAL A 4 -22.34 -20.79 10.41
C VAL A 4 -21.74 -19.49 9.90
N LEU A 5 -20.62 -19.08 10.48
CA LEU A 5 -19.81 -17.96 10.01
C LEU A 5 -18.59 -18.52 9.28
N LEU A 6 -18.33 -18.02 8.07
CA LEU A 6 -17.21 -18.43 7.23
C LEU A 6 -16.37 -17.19 6.91
N THR A 7 -15.05 -17.35 6.93
CA THR A 7 -14.11 -16.31 6.49
C THR A 7 -13.40 -16.79 5.23
N VAL A 8 -13.40 -15.95 4.20
CA VAL A 8 -12.80 -16.26 2.90
C VAL A 8 -11.99 -15.04 2.46
N ALA A 9 -10.79 -15.26 1.93
CA ALA A 9 -10.02 -14.19 1.33
C ALA A 9 -10.70 -13.73 0.04
N ASP A 10 -10.79 -12.40 -0.15
CA ASP A 10 -11.66 -11.80 -1.18
C ASP A 10 -11.33 -12.25 -2.63
N HIS A 11 -10.11 -12.75 -2.86
CA HIS A 11 -9.59 -13.18 -4.17
C HIS A 11 -8.96 -14.58 -4.14
N GLY A 12 -9.33 -15.41 -3.16
CA GLY A 12 -8.92 -16.81 -3.11
C GLY A 12 -9.73 -17.70 -4.06
N PRO A 13 -9.16 -18.81 -4.56
CA PRO A 13 -9.94 -19.83 -5.25
C PRO A 13 -11.08 -20.29 -4.33
N GLY A 14 -12.33 -20.17 -4.79
CA GLY A 14 -13.53 -20.53 -4.04
C GLY A 14 -14.41 -19.37 -3.58
N ALA A 15 -14.06 -18.10 -3.85
CA ALA A 15 -14.95 -16.96 -3.55
C ALA A 15 -16.34 -17.09 -4.22
N ASP A 16 -16.38 -17.62 -5.45
CA ASP A 16 -17.64 -17.87 -6.19
C ASP A 16 -18.48 -19.00 -5.57
N ALA A 17 -17.87 -19.91 -4.80
CA ALA A 17 -18.58 -21.02 -4.16
C ALA A 17 -19.58 -20.53 -3.09
N PHE A 18 -19.44 -19.29 -2.64
CA PHE A 18 -20.30 -18.65 -1.64
C PHE A 18 -21.18 -17.53 -2.24
N ALA A 19 -21.27 -17.46 -3.57
CA ALA A 19 -22.15 -16.51 -4.24
C ALA A 19 -23.61 -16.70 -3.78
N GLY A 20 -24.28 -15.61 -3.43
CA GLY A 20 -25.68 -15.61 -2.98
C GLY A 20 -25.88 -15.65 -1.45
N LEU A 21 -24.80 -15.80 -0.67
CA LEU A 21 -24.87 -15.64 0.79
C LEU A 21 -24.72 -14.16 1.20
N PRO A 22 -25.35 -13.71 2.30
CA PRO A 22 -25.05 -12.41 2.90
C PRO A 22 -23.57 -12.33 3.24
N ALA A 23 -22.89 -11.32 2.71
CA ALA A 23 -21.46 -11.13 2.89
C ALA A 23 -21.17 -9.81 3.60
N LEU A 24 -20.28 -9.85 4.58
CA LEU A 24 -19.69 -8.68 5.20
C LEU A 24 -18.24 -8.55 4.69
N ARG A 25 -17.95 -7.46 3.98
CA ARG A 25 -16.59 -7.14 3.54
C ARG A 25 -15.83 -6.47 4.67
N LEU A 26 -14.73 -7.09 5.10
CA LEU A 26 -13.83 -6.49 6.08
C LEU A 26 -12.81 -5.64 5.36
N GLY A 27 -12.89 -4.32 5.54
CA GLY A 27 -11.87 -3.38 5.12
C GLY A 27 -10.76 -3.24 6.16
N PRO A 28 -9.76 -2.39 5.90
CA PRO A 28 -8.86 -1.89 6.94
C PRO A 28 -9.65 -1.28 8.09
N LEU A 29 -9.10 -1.34 9.30
CA LEU A 29 -9.60 -0.58 10.44
C LEU A 29 -9.58 0.92 10.11
N ASP A 30 -10.63 1.62 10.54
CA ASP A 30 -10.58 3.07 10.61
C ASP A 30 -9.67 3.51 11.77
N ASP A 31 -9.46 4.82 11.85
CA ASP A 31 -8.53 5.42 12.81
C ASP A 31 -8.92 5.13 14.26
N ASP A 32 -10.21 5.26 14.58
CA ASP A 32 -10.74 5.02 15.93
C ASP A 32 -10.57 3.55 16.34
N ALA A 33 -10.85 2.60 15.44
CA ALA A 33 -10.67 1.18 15.71
C ALA A 33 -9.19 0.77 15.77
N ALA A 34 -8.32 1.40 14.97
CA ALA A 34 -6.88 1.18 15.03
C ALA A 34 -6.31 1.69 16.37
N ASP A 35 -6.76 2.85 16.83
CA ASP A 35 -6.34 3.43 18.11
C ASP A 35 -6.81 2.58 19.29
N ALA A 36 -8.07 2.13 19.28
CA ALA A 36 -8.58 1.21 20.29
C ALA A 36 -7.76 -0.09 20.35
N LEU A 37 -7.44 -0.68 19.19
CA LEU A 37 -6.59 -1.87 19.12
C LEU A 37 -5.20 -1.61 19.71
N LEU A 38 -4.58 -0.47 19.38
CA LEU A 38 -3.26 -0.12 19.88
C LEU A 38 -3.24 0.11 21.40
N GLU A 39 -4.29 0.70 21.95
CA GLU A 39 -4.46 0.86 23.41
C GLU A 39 -4.62 -0.49 24.10
N ASP A 40 -5.46 -1.38 23.55
CA ASP A 40 -5.66 -2.74 24.06
C ASP A 40 -4.36 -3.57 24.04
N LEU A 41 -3.60 -3.49 22.94
CA LEU A 41 -2.36 -4.25 22.77
C LEU A 41 -1.22 -3.79 23.68
N THR A 42 -1.17 -2.49 23.98
CA THR A 42 -0.05 -1.90 24.73
C THR A 42 -0.38 -1.74 26.21
N GLU A 43 -1.65 -1.88 26.60
CA GLU A 43 -2.20 -1.64 27.94
C GLU A 43 -1.87 -0.24 28.49
N ARG A 44 -1.64 0.74 27.59
CA ARG A 44 -1.07 2.05 27.93
C ARG A 44 -1.50 3.13 26.95
N GLN A 45 -1.48 4.39 27.40
CA GLN A 45 -1.60 5.52 26.50
C GLN A 45 -0.30 5.72 25.70
N LEU A 46 -0.42 5.63 24.38
CA LEU A 46 0.66 5.96 23.44
C LEU A 46 0.90 7.47 23.37
N HIS A 47 2.16 7.86 23.20
CA HIS A 47 2.49 9.23 22.81
C HIS A 47 1.87 9.55 21.44
N ALA A 48 1.33 10.75 21.26
CA ALA A 48 0.53 11.12 20.08
C ALA A 48 1.28 10.91 18.76
N SER A 49 2.56 11.26 18.70
CA SER A 49 3.39 11.04 17.51
C SER A 49 3.65 9.56 17.20
N VAL A 50 3.72 8.71 18.24
CA VAL A 50 3.95 7.27 18.08
C VAL A 50 2.68 6.58 17.58
N ARG A 51 1.51 6.96 18.12
CA ARG A 51 0.21 6.52 17.63
C ARG A 51 0.02 6.86 16.15
N GLU A 52 0.31 8.09 15.78
CA GLU A 52 0.23 8.55 14.38
C GLU A 52 1.16 7.75 13.46
N GLU A 53 2.40 7.49 13.89
CA GLU A 53 3.35 6.69 13.09
C GLU A 53 2.88 5.23 12.95
N LEU A 54 2.40 4.61 14.04
CA LEU A 54 1.86 3.25 14.00
C LEU A 54 0.60 3.15 13.13
N ARG A 55 -0.29 4.14 13.18
CA ARG A 55 -1.47 4.21 12.31
C ARG A 55 -1.07 4.30 10.83
N ARG A 56 -0.13 5.19 10.52
CA ARG A 56 0.37 5.39 9.15
C ARG A 56 1.01 4.12 8.59
N GLU A 57 1.93 3.52 9.34
CA GLU A 57 2.66 2.31 8.90
C GLU A 57 1.76 1.08 8.92
N GLY A 58 0.87 0.97 9.91
CA GLY A 58 -0.10 -0.11 10.04
C GLY A 58 -1.17 -0.11 8.95
N ALA A 59 -1.53 1.07 8.44
CA ALA A 59 -2.52 1.29 7.38
C ALA A 59 -3.84 0.51 7.62
N GLY A 60 -4.32 0.55 8.86
CA GLY A 60 -5.53 -0.13 9.32
C GLY A 60 -5.45 -1.67 9.33
N ASN A 61 -4.27 -2.27 9.18
CA ASN A 61 -4.12 -3.72 9.24
C ASN A 61 -3.87 -4.20 10.68
N PRO A 62 -4.80 -4.95 11.30
CA PRO A 62 -4.66 -5.36 12.70
C PRO A 62 -3.41 -6.19 12.97
N ARG A 63 -3.04 -7.08 12.03
CA ARG A 63 -1.86 -7.94 12.15
C ARG A 63 -0.58 -7.10 12.10
N LEU A 64 -0.52 -6.11 11.21
CA LEU A 64 0.65 -5.23 11.14
C LEU A 64 0.74 -4.35 12.39
N LEU A 65 -0.35 -3.71 12.81
CA LEU A 65 -0.39 -2.90 14.03
C LEU A 65 0.10 -3.70 15.25
N THR A 66 -0.37 -4.94 15.39
CA THR A 66 0.07 -5.88 16.43
C THR A 66 1.56 -6.15 16.35
N ALA A 67 2.07 -6.44 15.16
CA ALA A 67 3.48 -6.72 14.98
C ALA A 67 4.36 -5.49 15.26
N LEU A 68 4.01 -4.32 14.73
CA LEU A 68 4.74 -3.07 14.95
C LEU A 68 4.78 -2.71 16.44
N ALA A 69 3.61 -2.68 17.11
CA ALA A 69 3.52 -2.34 18.52
C ALA A 69 4.31 -3.33 19.41
N GLY A 70 4.24 -4.62 19.11
CA GLY A 70 4.94 -5.68 19.86
C GLY A 70 6.46 -5.63 19.78
N HIS A 71 7.05 -4.92 18.80
CA HIS A 71 8.50 -4.75 18.67
C HIS A 71 9.03 -3.45 19.29
N LEU A 72 8.15 -2.58 19.82
CA LEU A 72 8.55 -1.33 20.44
C LEU A 72 8.68 -1.46 21.96
N SER A 73 9.69 -0.80 22.52
CA SER A 73 9.87 -0.72 23.96
C SER A 73 8.87 0.25 24.62
N ALA A 74 8.64 0.11 25.92
CA ALA A 74 7.79 1.05 26.66
C ALA A 74 8.29 2.51 26.57
N ALA A 75 9.61 2.72 26.51
CA ALA A 75 10.20 4.05 26.33
C ALA A 75 9.91 4.64 24.94
N GLN A 76 9.88 3.79 23.91
CA GLN A 76 9.51 4.19 22.55
C GLN A 76 8.02 4.48 22.44
N LEU A 77 7.15 3.61 22.97
CA LEU A 77 5.69 3.78 22.97
C LEU A 77 5.25 5.07 23.70
N SER A 78 5.97 5.46 24.75
CA SER A 78 5.74 6.69 25.51
C SER A 78 6.47 7.92 24.94
N GLY A 79 7.22 7.78 23.85
CA GLY A 79 7.92 8.90 23.19
C GLY A 79 9.20 9.37 23.91
N HIS A 80 9.64 8.69 24.97
CA HIS A 80 10.89 9.00 25.67
C HIS A 80 12.13 8.54 24.90
N GLN A 81 11.96 7.66 23.91
CA GLN A 81 13.01 7.21 23.00
C GLN A 81 12.51 7.34 21.56
N PRO A 82 13.38 7.74 20.60
CA PRO A 82 13.00 7.78 19.19
C PRO A 82 12.61 6.40 18.66
N LEU A 83 11.67 6.40 17.72
CA LEU A 83 11.29 5.20 16.98
C LEU A 83 12.43 4.77 16.04
N PRO A 84 12.66 3.46 15.88
CA PRO A 84 13.56 2.95 14.84
C PRO A 84 13.02 3.32 13.46
N GLN A 85 13.92 3.56 12.50
CA GLN A 85 13.57 3.84 11.11
C GLN A 85 14.33 2.89 10.19
N PRO A 86 13.63 1.98 9.48
CA PRO A 86 12.18 1.75 9.48
C PRO A 86 11.66 1.12 10.80
N LEU A 87 10.33 1.15 11.01
CA LEU A 87 9.72 0.40 12.11
C LEU A 87 9.87 -1.12 11.89
N PRO A 88 10.26 -1.89 12.92
CA PRO A 88 10.39 -3.34 12.86
C PRO A 88 9.05 -4.05 12.98
N GLY A 89 8.99 -5.30 12.51
CA GLY A 89 7.87 -6.23 12.70
C GLY A 89 6.95 -6.36 11.49
N GLY A 90 7.10 -5.48 10.49
CA GLY A 90 6.33 -5.56 9.24
C GLY A 90 6.90 -6.51 8.20
N GLU A 91 8.10 -7.04 8.41
CA GLU A 91 8.91 -7.71 7.40
C GLU A 91 8.21 -8.91 6.80
N ASP A 92 7.87 -9.88 7.64
CA ASP A 92 7.27 -11.17 7.25
C ASP A 92 5.91 -10.97 6.55
N LEU A 93 5.09 -10.04 7.05
CA LEU A 93 3.77 -9.79 6.47
C LEU A 93 3.91 -9.21 5.06
N LEU A 94 4.76 -8.19 4.92
CA LEU A 94 4.98 -7.56 3.64
C LEU A 94 5.74 -8.49 2.67
N ASP A 95 6.56 -9.41 3.16
CA ASP A 95 7.21 -10.45 2.35
C ASP A 95 6.18 -11.46 1.80
N ALA A 96 5.17 -11.82 2.59
CA ALA A 96 4.06 -12.64 2.12
C ALA A 96 3.28 -11.93 0.99
N TYR A 97 3.02 -10.62 1.13
CA TYR A 97 2.42 -9.84 0.05
C TYR A 97 3.32 -9.75 -1.19
N ALA A 98 4.63 -9.58 -1.00
CA ALA A 98 5.60 -9.56 -2.09
C ALA A 98 5.66 -10.88 -2.86
N ALA A 99 5.63 -12.02 -2.16
CA ALA A 99 5.60 -13.34 -2.79
C ALA A 99 4.37 -13.52 -3.68
N CYS A 100 3.20 -13.01 -3.26
CA CYS A 100 2.00 -12.99 -4.09
C CYS A 100 2.20 -12.14 -5.37
N LEU A 101 2.84 -10.98 -5.23
CA LEU A 101 3.12 -10.08 -6.36
C LEU A 101 4.12 -10.68 -7.34
N ASP A 102 5.09 -11.49 -6.89
CA ASP A 102 6.10 -12.13 -7.73
C ASP A 102 5.55 -13.16 -8.71
N THR A 103 4.33 -13.65 -8.46
CA THR A 103 3.60 -14.50 -9.42
C THR A 103 3.12 -13.74 -10.66
N LEU A 104 3.10 -12.40 -10.61
CA LEU A 104 2.62 -11.55 -11.70
C LEU A 104 3.68 -11.36 -12.80
N PRO A 105 3.24 -11.18 -14.06
CA PRO A 105 4.15 -10.87 -15.17
C PRO A 105 5.03 -9.65 -14.88
N ALA A 106 6.25 -9.64 -15.41
CA ALA A 106 7.22 -8.56 -15.17
C ALA A 106 6.70 -7.17 -15.56
N ASP A 107 6.01 -7.06 -16.70
CA ASP A 107 5.34 -5.82 -17.15
C ASP A 107 4.26 -5.36 -16.15
N THR A 108 3.49 -6.31 -15.61
CA THR A 108 2.44 -6.04 -14.61
C THR A 108 3.06 -5.51 -13.32
N ARG A 109 4.12 -6.16 -12.81
CA ARG A 109 4.85 -5.68 -11.63
C ARG A 109 5.47 -4.29 -11.84
N ALA A 110 5.98 -4.02 -13.05
CA ALA A 110 6.50 -2.69 -13.39
C ALA A 110 5.40 -1.62 -13.36
N LEU A 111 4.21 -1.90 -13.92
CA LEU A 111 3.06 -0.99 -13.82
C LEU A 111 2.57 -0.81 -12.39
N LEU A 112 2.57 -1.87 -11.57
CA LEU A 112 2.23 -1.74 -10.15
C LEU A 112 3.21 -0.81 -9.42
N LEU A 113 4.51 -0.87 -9.75
CA LEU A 113 5.49 0.06 -9.19
C LEU A 113 5.22 1.51 -9.62
N PHE A 114 4.87 1.75 -10.89
CA PHE A 114 4.42 3.07 -11.33
C PHE A 114 3.18 3.55 -10.57
N ALA A 115 2.18 2.68 -10.42
CA ALA A 115 0.96 3.03 -9.69
C ALA A 115 1.24 3.32 -8.21
N ALA A 116 2.12 2.54 -7.58
CA ALA A 116 2.49 2.75 -6.19
C ALA A 116 3.22 4.09 -5.99
N ALA A 117 4.20 4.39 -6.85
CA ALA A 117 4.98 5.63 -6.81
C ALA A 117 4.14 6.89 -7.15
N ALA A 118 3.19 6.76 -8.08
CA ALA A 118 2.26 7.84 -8.40
C ALA A 118 1.29 8.14 -7.25
N ALA A 119 0.91 7.12 -6.47
CA ALA A 119 -0.02 7.25 -5.37
C ALA A 119 0.62 7.63 -4.01
N GLU A 120 1.95 7.68 -3.89
CA GLU A 120 2.65 8.01 -2.62
C GLU A 120 2.28 9.38 -2.03
N HIS A 121 1.83 10.32 -2.87
CA HIS A 121 1.54 11.71 -2.48
C HIS A 121 0.09 12.11 -2.76
N GLU A 122 -0.75 11.13 -3.06
CA GLU A 122 -2.18 11.33 -3.19
C GLU A 122 -2.84 11.11 -1.82
N PRO A 123 -4.02 11.71 -1.57
CA PRO A 123 -4.80 11.38 -0.38
C PRO A 123 -5.04 9.88 -0.28
N ASP A 124 -5.11 9.37 0.95
CA ASP A 124 -5.30 7.94 1.21
C ASP A 124 -6.53 7.40 0.47
N GLY A 125 -6.34 6.28 -0.22
CA GLY A 125 -7.40 5.63 -1.01
C GLY A 125 -7.72 6.28 -2.37
N ALA A 126 -7.16 7.45 -2.72
CA ALA A 126 -7.41 8.08 -4.01
C ALA A 126 -6.88 7.24 -5.19
N GLY A 127 -5.69 6.65 -5.02
CA GLY A 127 -4.99 5.85 -6.02
C GLY A 127 -4.33 6.68 -7.11
N ALA A 128 -3.65 5.99 -8.04
CA ALA A 128 -2.90 6.62 -9.12
C ALA A 128 -3.84 7.08 -10.25
N ASP A 129 -3.55 8.24 -10.85
CA ASP A 129 -4.19 8.68 -12.09
C ASP A 129 -3.87 7.69 -13.24
N SER A 130 -4.91 7.19 -13.89
CA SER A 130 -4.78 6.18 -14.95
C SER A 130 -4.12 6.73 -16.22
N VAL A 131 -4.32 8.01 -16.56
CA VAL A 131 -3.71 8.66 -17.72
C VAL A 131 -2.21 8.82 -17.48
N LEU A 132 -1.82 9.26 -16.28
CA LEU A 132 -0.42 9.33 -15.86
C LEU A 132 0.25 7.95 -15.91
N LEU A 133 -0.40 6.93 -15.35
CA LEU A 133 0.11 5.56 -15.33
C LEU A 133 0.34 5.01 -16.74
N LEU A 134 -0.62 5.21 -17.66
CA LEU A 134 -0.51 4.78 -19.05
C LEU A 134 0.59 5.54 -19.81
N SER A 135 0.76 6.83 -19.56
CA SER A 135 1.82 7.63 -20.18
C SER A 135 3.21 7.23 -19.68
N ALA A 136 3.37 7.02 -18.38
CA ALA A 136 4.62 6.53 -17.80
C ALA A 136 4.96 5.11 -18.29
N GLY A 137 3.96 4.21 -18.33
CA GLY A 137 4.12 2.85 -18.85
C GLY A 137 4.57 2.83 -20.32
N ARG A 138 3.95 3.66 -21.18
CA ARG A 138 4.36 3.80 -22.58
C ARG A 138 5.80 4.32 -22.72
N SER A 139 6.18 5.32 -21.92
CA SER A 139 7.56 5.85 -21.89
C SER A 139 8.58 4.77 -21.47
N ALA A 140 8.16 3.82 -20.63
CA ALA A 140 8.94 2.65 -20.23
C ALA A 140 8.85 1.45 -21.20
N GLY A 141 8.20 1.59 -22.36
CA GLY A 141 8.04 0.51 -23.35
C GLY A 141 6.99 -0.55 -23.00
N ILE A 142 6.16 -0.31 -21.99
CA ILE A 142 5.12 -1.24 -21.55
C ILE A 142 3.83 -0.99 -22.34
N ARG A 143 3.27 -2.06 -22.92
CA ARG A 143 2.03 -1.97 -23.70
C ARG A 143 0.81 -1.68 -22.79
N PRO A 144 -0.22 -0.98 -23.30
CA PRO A 144 -1.52 -0.90 -22.62
C PRO A 144 -2.09 -2.29 -22.32
N GLY A 145 -2.89 -2.40 -21.25
CA GLY A 145 -3.55 -3.67 -20.86
C GLY A 145 -2.68 -4.65 -20.05
N ARG A 146 -1.41 -4.31 -19.77
CA ARG A 146 -0.54 -5.12 -18.90
C ARG A 146 -0.92 -5.09 -17.42
N LEU A 147 -1.92 -4.30 -17.03
CA LEU A 147 -2.46 -4.25 -15.68
C LEU A 147 -3.52 -5.35 -15.42
N ALA A 148 -4.12 -5.92 -16.46
CA ALA A 148 -5.22 -6.89 -16.33
C ALA A 148 -4.89 -8.11 -15.43
N PRO A 149 -3.66 -8.69 -15.44
CA PRO A 149 -3.31 -9.76 -14.51
C PRO A 149 -3.39 -9.34 -13.04
N ALA A 150 -3.01 -8.10 -12.71
CA ALA A 150 -3.13 -7.57 -11.35
C ALA A 150 -4.59 -7.33 -10.94
N GLU A 151 -5.45 -6.94 -11.89
CA GLU A 151 -6.89 -6.79 -11.63
C GLU A 151 -7.57 -8.14 -11.38
N HIS A 152 -7.22 -9.16 -12.17
CA HIS A 152 -7.72 -10.53 -11.99
C HIS A 152 -7.23 -11.16 -10.68
N ALA A 153 -5.96 -10.92 -10.32
CA ALA A 153 -5.42 -11.30 -9.01
C ALA A 153 -5.98 -10.44 -7.85
N GLY A 154 -6.79 -9.42 -8.15
CA GLY A 154 -7.39 -8.53 -7.16
C GLY A 154 -6.37 -7.71 -6.36
N VAL A 155 -5.21 -7.42 -6.95
CA VAL A 155 -4.18 -6.54 -6.38
C VAL A 155 -4.58 -5.07 -6.53
N VAL A 156 -5.20 -4.74 -7.65
CA VAL A 156 -5.69 -3.40 -7.96
C VAL A 156 -7.11 -3.43 -8.51
N ARG A 157 -7.78 -2.28 -8.44
CA ARG A 157 -9.04 -1.97 -9.10
C ARG A 157 -8.89 -0.71 -9.91
N SER A 158 -9.33 -0.76 -11.16
CA SER A 158 -9.45 0.42 -12.02
C SER A 158 -10.89 0.93 -12.01
N GLY A 159 -11.08 2.24 -11.83
CA GLY A 159 -12.40 2.86 -11.84
C GLY A 159 -12.35 4.37 -11.62
N GLY A 160 -13.21 5.10 -12.34
CA GLY A 160 -13.28 6.57 -12.25
C GLY A 160 -11.97 7.26 -12.64
N GLY A 161 -11.26 6.73 -13.66
CA GLY A 161 -9.98 7.28 -14.11
C GLY A 161 -8.80 7.04 -13.15
N ARG A 162 -8.97 6.19 -12.13
CA ARG A 162 -7.96 5.91 -11.10
C ARG A 162 -7.67 4.41 -11.01
N VAL A 163 -6.44 4.08 -10.65
CA VAL A 163 -5.99 2.73 -10.28
C VAL A 163 -5.68 2.70 -8.80
N ARG A 164 -6.41 1.88 -8.05
CA ARG A 164 -6.29 1.76 -6.59
C ARG A 164 -5.81 0.38 -6.21
N PHE A 165 -4.90 0.30 -5.25
CA PHE A 165 -4.62 -0.97 -4.59
C PHE A 165 -5.81 -1.39 -3.76
N THR A 166 -6.18 -2.66 -3.80
CA THR A 166 -7.29 -3.20 -2.99
C THR A 166 -6.97 -3.17 -1.50
N HIS A 167 -5.69 -3.21 -1.15
CA HIS A 167 -5.20 -3.09 0.21
C HIS A 167 -3.98 -2.17 0.27
N PRO A 168 -3.90 -1.21 1.22
CA PRO A 168 -2.75 -0.31 1.35
C PRO A 168 -1.39 -1.03 1.42
N LEU A 169 -1.32 -2.15 2.14
CA LEU A 169 -0.10 -2.97 2.25
C LEU A 169 0.44 -3.54 0.93
N LEU A 170 -0.41 -3.74 -0.09
CA LEU A 170 0.08 -4.14 -1.42
C LEU A 170 0.94 -3.04 -2.03
N ARG A 171 0.52 -1.77 -1.87
CA ARG A 171 1.31 -0.60 -2.30
C ARG A 171 2.64 -0.56 -1.54
N THR A 172 2.59 -0.71 -0.22
CA THR A 172 3.80 -0.72 0.63
C THR A 172 4.75 -1.85 0.23
N ALA A 173 4.24 -3.06 0.01
CA ALA A 173 5.03 -4.21 -0.42
C ALA A 173 5.69 -3.98 -1.79
N VAL A 174 4.96 -3.42 -2.77
CA VAL A 174 5.50 -3.05 -4.09
C VAL A 174 6.66 -2.07 -3.96
N LEU A 175 6.50 -1.01 -3.16
CA LEU A 175 7.53 0.02 -3.00
C LEU A 175 8.75 -0.51 -2.26
N ARG A 176 8.55 -1.26 -1.18
CA ARG A 176 9.62 -1.76 -0.32
C ARG A 176 10.50 -2.79 -1.03
N THR A 177 9.90 -3.67 -1.84
CA THR A 177 10.64 -4.72 -2.56
C THR A 177 11.31 -4.24 -3.84
N ALA A 178 10.93 -3.05 -4.34
CA ALA A 178 11.58 -2.46 -5.50
C ALA A 178 12.99 -1.93 -5.13
N PRO A 179 14.05 -2.33 -5.88
CA PRO A 179 15.39 -1.81 -5.65
C PRO A 179 15.40 -0.27 -5.69
N PRO A 180 16.18 0.41 -4.82
CA PRO A 180 16.19 1.88 -4.76
C PRO A 180 16.44 2.56 -6.11
N ALA A 181 17.34 2.00 -6.92
CA ALA A 181 17.61 2.50 -8.27
C ALA A 181 16.39 2.42 -9.20
N ARG A 182 15.58 1.35 -9.08
CA ARG A 182 14.36 1.14 -9.85
C ARG A 182 13.25 2.10 -9.41
N ARG A 183 13.09 2.31 -8.09
CA ARG A 183 12.16 3.33 -7.55
C ARG A 183 12.48 4.71 -8.10
N ARG A 184 13.76 5.12 -8.01
CA ARG A 184 14.21 6.41 -8.58
C ARG A 184 13.96 6.51 -10.08
N ALA A 185 14.17 5.43 -10.84
CA ALA A 185 13.88 5.41 -12.26
C ALA A 185 12.39 5.64 -12.56
N VAL A 186 11.51 5.00 -11.79
CA VAL A 186 10.06 5.17 -11.90
C VAL A 186 9.64 6.61 -11.60
N HIS A 187 10.12 7.19 -10.50
CA HIS A 187 9.86 8.59 -10.17
C HIS A 187 10.37 9.57 -11.24
N ARG A 188 11.55 9.31 -11.83
CA ARG A 188 12.07 10.10 -12.96
C ARG A 188 11.14 10.05 -14.18
N THR A 189 10.68 8.85 -14.53
CA THR A 189 9.75 8.67 -15.64
C THR A 189 8.41 9.34 -15.37
N LEU A 190 7.87 9.24 -14.14
CA LEU A 190 6.64 9.95 -13.74
C LEU A 190 6.80 11.47 -13.84
N ALA A 191 7.91 12.02 -13.36
CA ALA A 191 8.21 13.44 -13.49
C ALA A 191 8.31 13.89 -14.96
N ALA A 192 8.89 13.06 -15.83
CA ALA A 192 9.08 13.39 -17.24
C ALA A 192 7.77 13.46 -18.05
N VAL A 193 6.72 12.74 -17.62
CA VAL A 193 5.42 12.73 -18.29
C VAL A 193 4.41 13.72 -17.69
N LEU A 194 4.80 14.47 -16.66
CA LEU A 194 4.00 15.50 -16.01
C LEU A 194 4.37 16.88 -16.57
N ASP A 195 3.96 17.19 -17.80
CA ASP A 195 4.39 18.37 -18.57
C ASP A 195 3.37 19.53 -18.65
N GLY A 196 2.18 19.38 -18.03
CA GLY A 196 1.11 20.38 -18.07
C GLY A 196 1.28 21.56 -17.07
N PRO A 197 0.64 22.72 -17.32
CA PRO A 197 0.75 23.91 -16.47
C PRO A 197 0.23 23.69 -15.04
N HIS A 198 -0.75 22.80 -14.85
CA HIS A 198 -1.28 22.44 -13.52
C HIS A 198 -0.51 21.28 -12.85
N GLN A 199 0.54 20.75 -13.50
CA GLN A 199 1.29 19.59 -13.03
C GLN A 199 2.66 19.96 -12.45
N ALA A 200 2.96 21.26 -12.33
CA ALA A 200 4.25 21.74 -11.81
C ALA A 200 4.60 21.18 -10.43
N LEU A 201 3.65 21.21 -9.49
CA LEU A 201 3.87 20.66 -8.14
C LEU A 201 4.01 19.13 -8.14
N PRO A 202 3.07 18.34 -8.70
CA PRO A 202 3.24 16.88 -8.83
C PRO A 202 4.56 16.48 -9.50
N ARG A 203 4.99 17.20 -10.54
CA ARG A 203 6.27 16.94 -11.21
C ARG A 203 7.45 17.15 -10.27
N LEU A 204 7.46 18.24 -9.50
CA LEU A 204 8.55 18.53 -8.56
C LEU A 204 8.62 17.49 -7.45
N VAL A 205 7.47 17.03 -6.95
CA VAL A 205 7.40 15.94 -5.96
C VAL A 205 8.02 14.66 -6.52
N GLN A 206 7.62 14.25 -7.72
CA GLN A 206 8.19 13.07 -8.38
C GLN A 206 9.70 13.25 -8.65
N ALA A 207 10.15 14.45 -9.04
CA ALA A 207 11.56 14.73 -9.25
C ALA A 207 12.37 14.67 -7.93
N ALA A 208 11.80 15.10 -6.81
CA ALA A 208 12.42 14.98 -5.50
C ALA A 208 12.59 13.50 -5.08
N CYS A 209 11.56 12.67 -5.24
CA CYS A 209 11.64 11.23 -4.94
C CYS A 209 12.62 10.47 -5.86
N ALA A 210 12.92 11.03 -7.03
CA ALA A 210 13.91 10.53 -7.96
C ALA A 210 15.37 10.82 -7.56
N ALA A 211 15.60 11.81 -6.70
CA ALA A 211 16.94 12.20 -6.29
C ALA A 211 17.61 11.10 -5.45
N PRO A 212 18.93 10.88 -5.56
CA PRO A 212 19.65 10.24 -4.47
C PRO A 212 19.43 11.10 -3.22
N GLY A 213 19.00 10.49 -2.11
CA GLY A 213 18.85 11.20 -0.84
C GLY A 213 20.18 11.85 -0.40
N PRO A 214 20.15 12.68 0.66
CA PRO A 214 21.37 13.22 1.25
C PRO A 214 22.35 12.11 1.68
#